data_AF-A0A7R7JAT0-F1
#
_entry.id   AF-A0A7R7JAT0-F1
#
_cell.length_a   1.000
_cell.length_b   1.000
_cell.length_c   1.000
_cell.angle_alpha   90.00
_cell.angle_beta   90.00
_cell.angle_gamma   90.00
#
_symmetry.space_group_name_H-M   'P 1'
#
loop_
_entity.id
_entity.type
_entity.pdbx_description
1 polymer ?
#
loop_
_entity_poly.entity_id
_entity_poly.type
_entity_poly.pdbx_seq_one_letter_code
_entity_poly.pdbx_strand_id
1 'polypeptide(L)'
;MAYAVDPGGKIHDAYVDGSAIHFRAPLQGHHWLFYQQRELRGDTLHVSLAKYRFYNQHGDAGESILKEIRGRTIDSKFGRPPVEVIPFEIILQKPLQDHHISCCMYSGDTVRLKIFHDQQPLSDVPVKVVTDTGWSAALRPGADEMVSFEIPRNTYVDTTKDKHHKQHLLITADYAVDAEGSYQGQPYRRVHYSTTEPIDFGPSPLEWAAKMPAFLVVFAVILVCGFGVFLYRLWIRKRRLASA
;
A
#
# COMPACT_ATOMS: atom_id res chain seq x y z
N MET A 1 24.14 4.37 4.10
CA MET A 1 23.95 5.69 3.46
C MET A 1 22.46 5.98 3.43
N ALA A 2 22.06 7.24 3.62
CA ALA A 2 20.65 7.62 3.59
C ALA A 2 20.46 8.88 2.72
N TYR A 3 19.32 8.97 2.04
CA TYR A 3 19.00 10.06 1.13
C TYR A 3 17.51 10.36 1.20
N ALA A 4 17.11 11.61 1.12
CA ALA A 4 15.73 11.99 0.84
C ALA A 4 15.62 12.49 -0.60
N VAL A 5 14.51 12.16 -1.26
CA VAL A 5 14.21 12.60 -2.62
C VAL A 5 12.88 13.34 -2.60
N ASP A 6 12.87 14.55 -3.13
CA ASP A 6 11.66 15.37 -3.23
C ASP A 6 10.80 14.94 -4.45
N PRO A 7 9.58 15.49 -4.63
CA PRO A 7 8.73 15.17 -5.78
C PRO A 7 9.32 15.62 -7.11
N GLY A 8 10.25 16.57 -7.11
CA GLY A 8 10.99 17.04 -8.29
C GLY A 8 12.16 16.13 -8.67
N GLY A 9 12.49 15.13 -7.85
CA GLY A 9 13.64 14.24 -8.06
C GLY A 9 14.95 14.79 -7.50
N LYS A 10 14.92 15.92 -6.77
CA LYS A 10 16.10 16.46 -6.11
C LYS A 10 16.50 15.57 -4.94
N ILE A 11 17.78 15.22 -4.88
CA ILE A 11 18.36 14.40 -3.82
C ILE A 11 18.88 15.32 -2.70
N HIS A 12 18.56 14.95 -1.47
CA HIS A 12 19.00 15.59 -0.25
C HIS A 12 19.79 14.56 0.57
N ASP A 13 21.07 14.84 0.80
CA ASP A 13 21.92 13.96 1.59
C ASP A 13 21.46 13.90 3.04
N ALA A 14 21.44 12.68 3.58
CA ALA A 14 21.21 12.42 4.98
C ALA A 14 22.40 11.66 5.57
N TYR A 15 22.66 11.89 6.85
CA TYR A 15 23.65 11.12 7.61
C TYR A 15 22.95 10.31 8.69
N VAL A 16 23.58 9.20 9.06
CA VAL A 16 23.06 8.27 10.05
C VAL A 16 23.92 8.43 11.29
N ASP A 17 23.29 8.72 12.43
CA ASP A 17 23.93 8.81 13.74
C ASP A 17 23.25 7.81 14.69
N GLY A 18 23.92 6.69 14.98
CA GLY A 18 23.33 5.58 15.71
C GLY A 18 22.05 5.05 15.03
N SER A 19 20.91 5.21 15.71
CA SER A 19 19.58 4.82 15.21
C SER A 19 18.80 5.95 14.56
N ALA A 20 19.38 7.15 14.44
CA ALA A 20 18.71 8.34 13.90
C ALA A 20 19.22 8.68 12.50
N ILE A 21 18.33 9.18 11.65
CA ILE A 21 18.67 9.73 10.33
C ILE A 21 18.46 11.24 10.39
N HIS A 22 19.51 11.98 10.07
CA HIS A 22 19.54 13.44 10.12
C HIS A 22 19.67 14.02 8.72
N PHE A 23 18.93 15.09 8.46
CA PHE A 23 18.98 15.84 7.21
C PHE A 23 19.69 17.16 7.42
N ARG A 24 20.50 17.57 6.44
CA ARG A 24 21.25 18.84 6.51
C ARG A 24 20.38 20.09 6.38
N ALA A 25 19.18 19.95 5.83
CA ALA A 25 18.20 21.02 5.67
C ALA A 25 16.81 20.52 6.09
N PRO A 26 15.94 21.41 6.60
CA PRO A 26 14.56 21.06 6.90
C PRO A 26 13.84 20.61 5.63
N LEU A 27 13.26 19.41 5.68
CA LEU A 27 12.56 18.81 4.57
C LEU A 27 11.07 19.08 4.70
N GLN A 28 10.59 20.20 4.17
CA GLN A 28 9.15 20.51 4.18
C GLN A 28 8.46 19.91 2.96
N GLY A 29 7.34 19.23 3.17
CA GLY A 29 6.53 18.62 2.12
C GLY A 29 6.72 17.11 2.00
N HIS A 30 6.58 16.60 0.78
CA HIS A 30 6.56 15.17 0.47
C HIS A 30 7.92 14.65 0.07
N HIS A 31 8.37 13.57 0.69
CA HIS A 31 9.68 13.01 0.39
C HIS A 31 9.65 11.49 0.40
N TRP A 32 10.54 10.88 -0.38
CA TRP A 32 10.93 9.49 -0.22
C TRP A 32 12.28 9.45 0.49
N LEU A 33 12.31 8.81 1.65
CA LEU A 33 13.53 8.46 2.35
C LEU A 33 14.02 7.10 1.84
N PHE A 34 15.29 7.04 1.49
CA PHE A 34 16.00 5.83 1.15
C PHE A 34 17.10 5.59 2.17
N TYR A 35 17.18 4.37 2.66
CA TYR A 35 18.30 3.87 3.44
C TYR A 35 18.94 2.71 2.69
N GLN A 36 20.26 2.76 2.54
CA GLN A 36 21.06 1.74 1.88
C GLN A 36 22.15 1.23 2.82
N GLN A 37 22.20 -0.08 2.97
CA GLN A 37 23.28 -0.80 3.63
C GLN A 37 23.96 -1.73 2.64
N ARG A 38 25.29 -1.85 2.73
CA ARG A 38 26.08 -2.77 1.92
C ARG A 38 26.92 -3.62 2.86
N GLU A 39 26.99 -4.90 2.56
CA GLU A 39 27.74 -5.88 3.34
C GLU A 39 28.27 -6.96 2.42
N LEU A 40 29.57 -7.29 2.53
CA LEU A 40 30.14 -8.41 1.79
C LEU A 40 30.02 -9.69 2.62
N ARG A 41 29.40 -10.74 2.06
CA ARG A 41 29.32 -12.08 2.67
C ARG A 41 29.87 -13.10 1.67
N GLY A 42 31.06 -13.62 1.95
CA GLY A 42 31.76 -14.49 1.01
C GLY A 42 32.10 -13.74 -0.27
N ASP A 43 31.65 -14.25 -1.41
CA ASP A 43 31.82 -13.66 -2.74
C ASP A 43 30.63 -12.81 -3.20
N THR A 44 29.64 -12.61 -2.34
CA THR A 44 28.39 -11.92 -2.64
C THR A 44 28.28 -10.60 -1.88
N LEU A 45 28.15 -9.50 -2.62
CA LEU A 45 27.85 -8.18 -2.06
C LEU A 45 26.34 -8.09 -1.83
N HIS A 46 25.91 -8.04 -0.57
CA HIS A 46 24.53 -7.77 -0.20
C HIS A 46 24.28 -6.26 -0.16
N VAL A 47 23.28 -5.81 -0.90
CA VAL A 47 22.82 -4.43 -0.94
C VAL A 47 21.37 -4.39 -0.45
N SER A 48 21.17 -3.94 0.78
CA SER A 48 19.85 -3.83 1.40
C SER A 48 19.36 -2.39 1.30
N LEU A 49 18.14 -2.22 0.79
CA LEU A 49 17.50 -0.95 0.54
C LEU A 49 16.17 -0.90 1.31
N ALA A 50 15.92 0.19 2.02
CA ALA A 50 14.63 0.47 2.61
C ALA A 50 14.14 1.81 2.06
N LYS A 51 12.93 1.81 1.52
CA LYS A 51 12.26 3.02 1.04
C LYS A 51 11.11 3.35 1.97
N TYR A 52 10.97 4.61 2.33
CA TYR A 52 9.91 5.10 3.18
C TYR A 52 9.36 6.41 2.63
N ARG A 53 8.05 6.60 2.65
CA ARG A 53 7.41 7.84 2.17
C ARG A 53 6.85 8.62 3.34
N PHE A 54 7.25 9.88 3.47
CA PHE A 54 6.75 10.72 4.56
C PHE A 54 6.26 12.07 4.07
N TYR A 55 5.41 12.69 4.87
CA TYR A 55 5.04 14.09 4.76
C TYR A 55 5.45 14.83 6.01
N ASN A 56 6.11 15.95 5.80
CA ASN A 56 6.57 16.81 6.87
C ASN A 56 5.99 18.22 6.65
N GLN A 57 5.03 18.60 7.48
CA GLN A 57 4.33 19.87 7.33
C GLN A 57 5.20 21.07 7.73
N HIS A 58 6.03 20.91 8.76
CA HIS A 58 6.74 22.01 9.43
C HIS A 58 8.27 22.01 9.21
N GLY A 59 8.78 21.06 8.42
CA GLY A 59 10.22 20.92 8.20
C GLY A 59 10.96 20.21 9.34
N ASP A 60 10.25 19.79 10.39
CA ASP A 60 10.78 18.94 11.47
C ASP A 60 10.51 17.47 11.15
N ALA A 61 11.57 16.69 10.94
CA ALA A 61 11.47 15.28 10.62
C ALA A 61 10.87 14.45 11.78
N GLY A 62 11.00 14.90 13.03
CA GLY A 62 10.41 14.26 14.20
C GLY A 62 8.88 14.37 14.25
N GLU A 63 8.31 15.40 13.60
CA GLU A 63 6.87 15.58 13.43
C GLU A 63 6.36 15.02 12.10
N SER A 64 7.22 14.33 11.35
CA SER A 64 6.81 13.77 10.06
C SER A 64 5.83 12.61 10.25
N ILE A 65 4.80 12.61 9.42
CA ILE A 65 3.80 11.55 9.40
C ILE A 65 4.04 10.64 8.20
N LEU A 66 3.83 9.34 8.39
CA LEU A 66 3.77 8.39 7.29
C LEU A 66 2.71 8.87 6.31
N LYS A 67 3.13 9.18 5.09
CA LYS A 67 2.19 9.65 4.08
C LYS A 67 1.55 8.44 3.42
N GLU A 68 0.29 8.24 3.76
CA GLU A 68 -0.61 7.38 3.00
C GLU A 68 -0.56 7.72 1.51
N ILE A 69 -0.74 6.68 0.72
CA ILE A 69 -0.78 6.80 -0.72
C ILE A 69 -2.09 7.46 -1.13
N ARG A 70 -2.04 8.77 -1.35
CA ARG A 70 -3.22 9.57 -1.69
C ARG A 70 -3.51 9.53 -3.19
N GLY A 71 -4.58 8.86 -3.61
CA GLY A 71 -4.94 8.75 -5.03
C GLY A 71 -5.11 10.08 -5.79
N ARG A 72 -5.42 11.19 -5.09
CA ARG A 72 -5.75 12.50 -5.69
C ARG A 72 -4.76 13.65 -5.44
N THR A 73 -3.75 13.50 -4.57
CA THR A 73 -2.79 14.60 -4.41
C THR A 73 -1.78 14.58 -5.56
N ILE A 74 -1.54 15.74 -6.18
CA ILE A 74 -0.53 15.97 -7.23
C ILE A 74 0.84 15.39 -6.83
N ASP A 75 1.12 15.36 -5.53
CA ASP A 75 2.37 14.89 -4.94
C ASP A 75 2.46 13.38 -4.71
N SER A 76 1.52 12.61 -5.28
CA SER A 76 1.50 11.15 -5.17
C SER A 76 2.35 10.43 -6.18
N LYS A 77 2.68 11.10 -7.29
CA LYS A 77 3.53 10.63 -8.40
C LYS A 77 3.71 9.11 -8.44
N PHE A 78 2.58 8.40 -8.61
CA PHE A 78 2.61 7.00 -8.97
C PHE A 78 3.31 6.85 -10.31
N GLY A 79 4.04 5.75 -10.48
CA GLY A 79 4.76 5.52 -11.73
C GLY A 79 5.82 6.58 -12.03
N ARG A 80 6.38 7.22 -10.99
CA ARG A 80 7.56 8.06 -11.17
C ARG A 80 8.73 7.24 -11.73
N PRO A 81 9.69 7.87 -12.41
CA PRO A 81 10.92 7.18 -12.77
C PRO A 81 11.68 6.72 -11.51
N PRO A 82 12.47 5.63 -11.62
CA PRO A 82 13.39 5.22 -10.57
C PRO A 82 14.45 6.30 -10.29
N VAL A 83 14.94 6.35 -9.06
CA VAL A 83 15.97 7.34 -8.68
C VAL A 83 17.35 6.84 -9.13
N GLU A 84 18.10 7.66 -9.87
CA GLU A 84 19.39 7.27 -10.47
C GLU A 84 20.40 6.67 -9.48
N VAL A 85 20.47 7.20 -8.26
CA VAL A 85 21.40 6.71 -7.23
C VAL A 85 20.95 5.41 -6.54
N ILE A 86 19.72 4.96 -6.79
CA ILE A 86 19.14 3.77 -6.17
C ILE A 86 19.15 2.64 -7.21
N PRO A 87 19.99 1.60 -7.04
CA PRO A 87 20.19 0.57 -8.06
C PRO A 87 19.02 -0.42 -8.16
N PHE A 88 18.20 -0.54 -7.11
CA PHE A 88 17.09 -1.50 -7.07
C PHE A 88 15.89 -0.94 -6.31
N GLU A 89 14.77 -0.74 -7.02
CA GLU A 89 13.63 0.01 -6.49
C GLU A 89 12.28 -0.63 -6.85
N ILE A 90 11.39 -0.74 -5.86
CA ILE A 90 9.96 -0.98 -6.09
C ILE A 90 9.31 0.37 -6.39
N ILE A 91 8.48 0.46 -7.44
CA ILE A 91 7.71 1.66 -7.76
C ILE A 91 6.24 1.32 -7.85
N LEU A 92 5.47 1.91 -6.94
CA LEU A 92 4.03 1.82 -6.93
C LEU A 92 3.42 2.55 -8.12
N GLN A 93 2.55 1.84 -8.81
CA GLN A 93 1.76 2.32 -9.93
C GLN A 93 0.37 2.72 -9.44
N LYS A 94 -0.35 3.49 -10.25
CA LYS A 94 -1.67 3.95 -9.89
C LYS A 94 -2.58 2.73 -9.61
N PRO A 95 -3.22 2.64 -8.44
CA PRO A 95 -4.10 1.52 -8.11
C PRO A 95 -5.29 1.49 -9.07
N LEU A 96 -5.79 0.29 -9.35
CA LEU A 96 -6.99 0.08 -10.14
C LEU A 96 -8.21 0.17 -9.21
N GLN A 97 -8.72 1.38 -8.96
CA GLN A 97 -10.10 1.63 -8.52
C GLN A 97 -10.46 3.13 -8.56
N ASP A 98 -11.65 3.46 -9.05
CA ASP A 98 -12.13 4.85 -9.26
C ASP A 98 -12.74 5.51 -8.00
N HIS A 99 -12.87 4.76 -6.90
CA HIS A 99 -13.67 5.17 -5.75
C HIS A 99 -12.86 5.85 -4.62
N HIS A 100 -11.60 6.21 -4.87
CA HIS A 100 -10.81 7.02 -3.95
C HIS A 100 -11.30 8.47 -3.95
N ILE A 101 -12.42 8.71 -3.28
CA ILE A 101 -12.90 10.05 -2.92
C ILE A 101 -11.98 10.64 -1.84
N SER A 102 -11.36 9.78 -1.03
CA SER A 102 -10.43 10.13 0.05
C SER A 102 -9.04 9.52 -0.14
N CYS A 103 -8.08 10.21 0.44
CA CYS A 103 -6.61 10.12 0.34
C CYS A 103 -5.90 8.83 0.79
N CYS A 104 -6.58 7.69 0.94
CA CYS A 104 -5.98 6.51 1.58
C CYS A 104 -6.02 5.31 0.62
N MET A 105 -5.16 4.32 0.86
CA MET A 105 -5.41 2.95 0.40
C MET A 105 -6.27 2.23 1.41
N TYR A 106 -7.10 1.33 0.91
CA TYR A 106 -8.06 0.58 1.69
C TYR A 106 -7.92 -0.91 1.46
N SER A 107 -8.36 -1.67 2.46
CA SER A 107 -8.58 -3.10 2.30
C SER A 107 -9.49 -3.37 1.09
N GLY A 108 -9.11 -4.29 0.20
CA GLY A 108 -9.82 -4.55 -1.05
C GLY A 108 -9.39 -3.69 -2.24
N ASP A 109 -8.45 -2.75 -2.06
CA ASP A 109 -7.82 -2.06 -3.18
C ASP A 109 -6.79 -2.96 -3.88
N THR A 110 -6.68 -2.83 -5.20
CA THR A 110 -5.65 -3.51 -5.98
C THR A 110 -4.39 -2.66 -6.04
N VAL A 111 -3.37 -3.07 -5.30
CA VAL A 111 -2.02 -2.50 -5.37
C VAL A 111 -1.35 -3.00 -6.64
N ARG A 112 -0.67 -2.08 -7.33
CA ARG A 112 0.08 -2.34 -8.55
C ARG A 112 1.49 -1.79 -8.40
N LEU A 113 2.50 -2.55 -8.79
CA LEU A 113 3.89 -2.12 -8.70
C LEU A 113 4.74 -2.67 -9.85
N LYS A 114 5.83 -1.96 -10.13
CA LYS A 114 6.94 -2.41 -10.99
C LYS A 114 8.22 -2.46 -10.18
N ILE A 115 9.12 -3.34 -10.56
CA ILE A 115 10.44 -3.48 -9.94
C ILE A 115 11.46 -3.00 -10.96
N PHE A 116 12.41 -2.21 -10.52
CA PHE A 116 13.45 -1.66 -11.37
C PHE A 116 14.83 -2.06 -10.84
N HIS A 117 15.73 -2.38 -11.76
CA HIS A 117 17.16 -2.50 -11.51
C HIS A 117 17.92 -1.61 -12.52
N ASP A 118 18.79 -0.74 -12.02
CA ASP A 118 19.56 0.22 -12.84
C ASP A 118 18.68 0.93 -13.88
N GLN A 119 17.57 1.50 -13.41
CA GLN A 119 16.57 2.22 -14.21
C GLN A 119 15.74 1.37 -15.20
N GLN A 120 15.98 0.06 -15.31
CA GLN A 120 15.25 -0.83 -16.20
C GLN A 120 14.21 -1.67 -15.45
N PRO A 121 12.99 -1.83 -15.97
CA PRO A 121 11.99 -2.68 -15.36
C PRO A 121 12.41 -4.15 -15.42
N LEU A 122 12.14 -4.91 -14.36
CA LEU A 122 12.37 -6.35 -14.28
C LEU A 122 11.04 -7.11 -14.34
N SER A 123 11.03 -8.21 -15.09
CA SER A 123 9.83 -9.01 -15.36
C SER A 123 9.79 -10.35 -14.63
N ASP A 124 10.86 -10.74 -13.94
CA ASP A 124 11.05 -12.06 -13.34
C ASP A 124 11.34 -12.02 -11.84
N VAL A 125 11.30 -10.85 -11.22
CA VAL A 125 11.59 -10.70 -9.78
C VAL A 125 10.33 -10.94 -8.93
N PRO A 126 10.32 -11.96 -8.07
CA PRO A 126 9.20 -12.20 -7.17
C PRO A 126 9.14 -11.15 -6.06
N VAL A 127 7.92 -10.92 -5.59
CA VAL A 127 7.63 -9.99 -4.51
C VAL A 127 6.93 -10.72 -3.39
N LYS A 128 7.43 -10.52 -2.18
CA LYS A 128 6.78 -10.97 -0.95
C LYS A 128 6.02 -9.80 -0.34
N VAL A 129 4.79 -10.06 0.08
CA VAL A 129 3.95 -9.12 0.80
C VAL A 129 3.59 -9.73 2.14
N VAL A 130 3.70 -8.98 3.23
CA VAL A 130 3.34 -9.42 4.58
C VAL A 130 2.55 -8.32 5.28
N THR A 131 1.45 -8.65 5.95
CA THR A 131 0.72 -7.71 6.83
C THR A 131 1.16 -7.89 8.28
N ASP A 132 0.94 -6.86 9.10
CA ASP A 132 1.06 -6.91 10.55
C ASP A 132 0.15 -7.96 11.23
N THR A 133 -0.97 -8.33 10.58
CA THR A 133 -1.86 -9.42 10.99
C THR A 133 -1.37 -10.82 10.63
N GLY A 134 -0.22 -10.94 9.96
CA GLY A 134 0.40 -12.22 9.61
C GLY A 134 -0.05 -12.82 8.27
N TRP A 135 -0.91 -12.14 7.50
CA TRP A 135 -1.17 -12.55 6.12
C TRP A 135 0.09 -12.37 5.28
N SER A 136 0.37 -13.31 4.38
CA SER A 136 1.49 -13.19 3.47
C SER A 136 1.20 -13.78 2.10
N ALA A 137 1.80 -13.20 1.07
CA ALA A 137 1.73 -13.68 -0.30
C ALA A 137 3.09 -13.56 -0.99
N ALA A 138 3.38 -14.52 -1.87
CA ALA A 138 4.50 -14.44 -2.81
C ALA A 138 3.92 -14.30 -4.22
N LEU A 139 4.29 -13.23 -4.90
CA LEU A 139 3.72 -12.80 -6.18
C LEU A 139 4.84 -12.76 -7.22
N ARG A 140 4.51 -13.03 -8.48
CA ARG A 140 5.42 -12.86 -9.62
C ARG A 140 4.87 -11.78 -10.56
N PRO A 141 5.73 -11.08 -11.31
CA PRO A 141 5.25 -10.12 -12.30
C PRO A 141 4.43 -10.82 -13.38
N GLY A 142 3.39 -10.14 -13.87
CA GLY A 142 2.60 -10.57 -15.02
C GLY A 142 3.30 -10.28 -16.34
N ALA A 143 2.59 -10.52 -17.45
CA ALA A 143 3.10 -10.29 -18.81
C ALA A 143 3.40 -8.79 -19.11
N ASP A 144 2.82 -7.87 -18.33
CA ASP A 144 3.04 -6.43 -18.41
C ASP A 144 4.15 -5.93 -17.47
N GLU A 145 4.94 -6.86 -16.90
CA GLU A 145 6.00 -6.59 -15.91
C GLU A 145 5.46 -6.02 -14.58
N MET A 146 4.14 -6.12 -14.38
CA MET A 146 3.49 -5.60 -13.19
C MET A 146 3.26 -6.71 -12.18
N VAL A 147 3.54 -6.43 -10.92
CA VAL A 147 3.01 -7.22 -9.81
C VAL A 147 1.73 -6.54 -9.33
N SER A 148 0.65 -7.31 -9.21
CA SER A 148 -0.64 -6.80 -8.72
C SER A 148 -1.21 -7.73 -7.65
N PHE A 149 -1.81 -7.17 -6.61
CA PHE A 149 -2.52 -7.93 -5.59
C PHE A 149 -3.62 -7.08 -4.94
N GLU A 150 -4.68 -7.73 -4.46
CA GLU A 150 -5.71 -7.09 -3.65
C GLU A 150 -5.25 -7.08 -2.18
N ILE A 151 -5.36 -5.93 -1.51
CA ILE A 151 -5.10 -5.82 -0.07
C ILE A 151 -6.15 -6.69 0.65
N PRO A 152 -5.75 -7.63 1.53
CA PRO A 152 -6.69 -8.51 2.19
C PRO A 152 -7.74 -7.73 2.99
N ARG A 153 -9.00 -8.15 2.87
CA ARG A 153 -10.11 -7.58 3.62
C ARG A 153 -10.11 -8.12 5.03
N ASN A 154 -10.00 -7.25 6.02
CA ASN A 154 -10.18 -7.65 7.41
C ASN A 154 -11.66 -7.53 7.80
N THR A 155 -12.40 -8.63 7.66
CA THR A 155 -13.86 -8.70 7.87
C THR A 155 -14.28 -8.45 9.33
N TYR A 156 -13.33 -8.39 10.28
CA TYR A 156 -13.61 -8.40 11.71
C TYR A 156 -13.13 -7.16 12.47
N VAL A 157 -12.65 -6.11 11.79
CA VAL A 157 -12.32 -4.85 12.49
C VAL A 157 -13.61 -4.18 12.93
N ASP A 158 -13.77 -3.98 14.24
CA ASP A 158 -14.85 -3.17 14.81
C ASP A 158 -14.57 -1.68 14.53
N THR A 159 -14.89 -1.24 13.32
CA THR A 159 -14.71 0.14 12.86
C THR A 159 -15.60 1.14 13.62
N THR A 160 -16.51 0.69 14.48
CA THR A 160 -17.33 1.56 15.32
C THR A 160 -16.53 2.16 16.48
N LYS A 161 -15.47 1.48 16.92
CA LYS A 161 -14.60 1.94 18.03
C LYS A 161 -13.40 2.74 17.57
N ASP A 162 -12.89 2.47 16.37
CA ASP A 162 -11.73 3.17 15.83
C ASP A 162 -11.89 3.40 14.31
N LYS A 163 -12.45 4.57 13.97
CA LYS A 163 -12.63 5.01 12.58
C LYS A 163 -11.31 5.34 11.87
N HIS A 164 -10.21 5.48 12.62
CA HIS A 164 -8.89 5.81 12.11
C HIS A 164 -7.91 4.63 12.25
N HIS A 165 -8.42 3.43 12.50
CA HIS A 165 -7.60 2.22 12.55
C HIS A 165 -6.84 2.05 11.24
N LYS A 166 -5.52 1.90 11.34
CA LYS A 166 -4.63 1.64 10.21
C LYS A 166 -3.97 0.29 10.42
N GLN A 167 -3.76 -0.39 9.31
CA GLN A 167 -2.99 -1.61 9.24
C GLN A 167 -1.79 -1.38 8.34
N HIS A 168 -0.74 -2.16 8.58
CA HIS A 168 0.52 -2.06 7.88
C HIS A 168 0.76 -3.29 7.03
N LEU A 169 1.29 -3.08 5.83
CA LEU A 169 1.89 -4.13 5.02
C LEU A 169 3.31 -3.76 4.62
N LEU A 170 4.16 -4.77 4.48
CA LEU A 170 5.53 -4.65 4.02
C LEU A 170 5.67 -5.42 2.71
N ILE A 171 6.10 -4.70 1.67
CA ILE A 171 6.47 -5.29 0.39
C ILE A 171 7.98 -5.50 0.40
N THR A 172 8.44 -6.67 -0.03
CA THR A 172 9.86 -7.03 -0.15
C THR A 172 10.11 -7.63 -1.52
N ALA A 173 11.19 -7.21 -2.17
CA ALA A 173 11.69 -7.83 -3.39
C ALA A 173 13.18 -8.16 -3.21
N ASP A 174 13.60 -9.30 -3.74
CA ASP A 174 14.97 -9.78 -3.70
C ASP A 174 15.42 -10.12 -5.12
N TYR A 175 16.60 -9.64 -5.52
CA TYR A 175 17.14 -9.82 -6.86
C TYR A 175 18.65 -10.05 -6.78
N ALA A 176 19.16 -11.00 -7.56
CA ALA A 176 20.57 -11.30 -7.58
C ALA A 176 21.11 -11.31 -9.01
N VAL A 177 22.28 -10.72 -9.21
CA VAL A 177 22.96 -10.63 -10.49
C VAL A 177 24.43 -11.02 -10.33
N ASP A 178 24.95 -11.72 -11.33
CA ASP A 178 26.38 -12.00 -11.42
C ASP A 178 27.07 -10.73 -11.93
N ALA A 179 27.83 -10.10 -11.04
CA ALA A 179 28.55 -8.87 -11.32
C ALA A 179 29.82 -8.86 -10.48
N GLU A 180 30.94 -8.60 -11.14
CA GLU A 180 32.25 -8.56 -10.49
C GLU A 180 32.60 -7.12 -10.07
N GLY A 181 33.27 -6.99 -8.92
CA GLY A 181 33.73 -5.70 -8.44
C GLY A 181 34.56 -5.81 -7.17
N SER A 182 34.80 -4.67 -6.52
CA SER A 182 35.51 -4.61 -5.23
C SER A 182 34.74 -3.73 -4.25
N TYR A 183 34.58 -4.21 -3.03
CA TYR A 183 33.99 -3.48 -1.93
C TYR A 183 34.97 -3.47 -0.75
N GLN A 184 35.39 -2.27 -0.32
CA GLN A 184 36.40 -2.10 0.74
C GLN A 184 37.69 -2.89 0.47
N GLY A 185 38.10 -2.99 -0.79
CA GLY A 185 39.31 -3.71 -1.21
C GLY A 185 39.13 -5.22 -1.38
N GLN A 186 37.97 -5.79 -1.03
CA GLN A 186 37.68 -7.21 -1.21
C GLN A 186 36.88 -7.45 -2.50
N PRO A 187 37.29 -8.41 -3.36
CA PRO A 187 36.58 -8.70 -4.59
C PRO A 187 35.27 -9.45 -4.33
N TYR A 188 34.27 -9.23 -5.16
CA TYR A 188 33.02 -10.00 -5.20
C TYR A 188 32.70 -10.41 -6.64
N ARG A 189 31.86 -11.45 -6.79
CA ARG A 189 31.41 -11.98 -8.09
C ARG A 189 29.91 -11.92 -8.29
N ARG A 190 29.17 -11.64 -7.21
CA ARG A 190 27.72 -11.59 -7.20
C ARG A 190 27.24 -10.41 -6.39
N VAL A 191 26.12 -9.84 -6.77
CA VAL A 191 25.40 -8.82 -5.99
C VAL A 191 24.00 -9.32 -5.69
N HIS A 192 23.61 -9.26 -4.41
CA HIS A 192 22.27 -9.57 -3.94
C HIS A 192 21.59 -8.31 -3.44
N TYR A 193 20.62 -7.82 -4.18
CA TYR A 193 19.76 -6.71 -3.81
C TYR A 193 18.55 -7.20 -3.02
N SER A 194 18.20 -6.47 -1.97
CA SER A 194 16.93 -6.64 -1.24
C SER A 194 16.35 -5.25 -1.03
N THR A 195 15.08 -5.04 -1.34
CA THR A 195 14.42 -3.75 -1.16
C THR A 195 13.07 -3.91 -0.47
N THR A 196 12.76 -3.00 0.46
CA THR A 196 11.50 -3.01 1.21
C THR A 196 10.73 -1.70 1.07
N GLU A 197 9.41 -1.80 0.92
CA GLU A 197 8.47 -0.68 0.88
C GLU A 197 7.29 -0.93 1.83
N PRO A 198 7.20 -0.21 2.95
CA PRO A 198 6.06 -0.28 3.85
C PRO A 198 4.91 0.57 3.31
N ILE A 199 3.70 0.10 3.58
CA ILE A 199 2.46 0.69 3.13
C ILE A 199 1.43 0.65 4.26
N ASP A 200 0.74 1.76 4.45
CA ASP A 200 -0.43 1.85 5.33
C ASP A 200 -1.72 1.73 4.52
N PHE A 201 -2.70 1.04 5.10
CA PHE A 201 -4.05 0.98 4.57
C PHE A 201 -5.11 1.00 5.69
N GLY A 202 -6.27 1.55 5.37
CA GLY A 202 -7.43 1.61 6.26
C GLY A 202 -8.53 0.61 5.88
N PRO A 203 -9.59 0.50 6.68
CA PRO A 203 -10.79 -0.26 6.31
C PRO A 203 -11.55 0.41 5.16
N SER A 204 -12.09 -0.38 4.23
CA SER A 204 -12.85 0.15 3.09
C SER A 204 -14.16 0.81 3.53
N PRO A 205 -14.44 2.07 3.13
CA PRO A 205 -15.72 2.72 3.43
C PRO A 205 -16.89 2.11 2.64
N LEU A 206 -16.62 1.46 1.51
CA LEU A 206 -17.64 0.91 0.61
C LEU A 206 -18.36 -0.30 1.20
N GLU A 207 -17.69 -1.08 2.05
CA GLU A 207 -18.29 -2.25 2.69
C GLU A 207 -19.47 -1.88 3.62
N TRP A 208 -19.47 -0.67 4.16
CA TRP A 208 -20.60 -0.17 4.95
C TRP A 208 -21.66 0.49 4.07
N ALA A 209 -21.25 1.26 3.07
CA ALA A 209 -22.17 1.94 2.15
C ALA A 209 -23.10 0.96 1.42
N ALA A 210 -22.64 -0.25 1.09
CA ALA A 210 -23.46 -1.27 0.43
C ALA A 210 -24.46 -1.99 1.37
N LYS A 211 -24.21 -2.01 2.69
CA LYS A 211 -25.09 -2.71 3.65
C LYS A 211 -26.41 -1.96 3.86
N MET A 212 -26.38 -0.64 3.97
CA MET A 212 -27.56 0.19 4.20
C MET A 212 -28.67 0.03 3.12
N PRO A 213 -28.40 0.12 1.81
CA PRO A 213 -29.42 -0.09 0.79
C PRO A 213 -29.94 -1.53 0.78
N ALA A 214 -29.08 -2.53 1.05
CA ALA A 214 -29.52 -3.91 1.17
C ALA A 214 -30.51 -4.09 2.35
N PHE A 215 -30.22 -3.49 3.50
CA PHE A 215 -31.15 -3.49 4.63
C PHE A 215 -32.47 -2.78 4.31
N LEU A 216 -32.45 -1.65 3.61
CA LEU A 216 -33.66 -0.95 3.18
C LEU A 216 -34.52 -1.79 2.24
N VAL A 217 -33.90 -2.51 1.30
CA VAL A 217 -34.61 -3.43 0.39
C VAL A 217 -35.26 -4.56 1.18
N VAL A 218 -34.53 -5.21 2.09
CA VAL A 218 -35.09 -6.27 2.94
C VAL A 218 -36.25 -5.74 3.79
N PHE A 219 -36.10 -4.57 4.40
CA PHE A 219 -37.14 -3.93 5.20
C PHE A 219 -38.38 -3.59 4.37
N ALA A 220 -38.19 -3.07 3.15
CA ALA A 220 -39.28 -2.78 2.22
C ALA A 220 -40.04 -4.05 1.81
N VAL A 221 -39.32 -5.14 1.51
CA VAL A 221 -39.93 -6.45 1.19
C VAL A 221 -40.75 -6.98 2.37
N ILE A 222 -40.21 -6.91 3.60
CA ILE A 222 -40.93 -7.33 4.82
C ILE A 222 -42.22 -6.51 5.00
N LEU A 223 -42.17 -5.19 4.80
CA LEU A 223 -43.34 -4.32 4.90
C LEU A 223 -44.39 -4.64 3.84
N VAL A 224 -44.00 -4.81 2.58
CA VAL A 224 -44.93 -5.12 1.48
C VAL A 224 -45.58 -6.48 1.69
N CYS A 225 -44.80 -7.51 2.00
CA CYS A 225 -45.32 -8.85 2.26
C CYS A 225 -46.21 -8.88 3.51
N GLY A 226 -45.79 -8.24 4.60
CA GLY A 226 -46.56 -8.15 5.84
C GLY A 226 -47.90 -7.43 5.64
N PHE A 227 -47.88 -6.30 4.93
CA PHE A 227 -49.09 -5.56 4.59
C PHE A 227 -50.01 -6.34 3.66
N GLY A 228 -49.46 -7.05 2.66
CA GLY A 228 -50.21 -7.95 1.79
C GLY A 228 -50.94 -9.05 2.56
N VAL A 229 -50.25 -9.72 3.50
CA VAL A 229 -50.85 -10.73 4.38
C VAL A 229 -51.94 -10.12 5.28
N PHE A 230 -51.71 -8.92 5.82
CA PHE A 230 -52.70 -8.21 6.62
C PHE A 230 -53.99 -7.91 5.83
N LEU A 231 -53.86 -7.32 4.64
CA LEU A 231 -55.00 -7.03 3.76
C LEU A 231 -55.74 -8.30 3.35
N TYR A 232 -55.01 -9.37 3.02
CA TYR A 232 -55.59 -10.67 2.69
C TYR A 232 -56.42 -11.24 3.85
N ARG A 233 -55.90 -11.19 5.08
CA ARG A 233 -56.64 -11.61 6.29
C ARG A 233 -57.89 -10.77 6.52
N LEU A 234 -57.81 -9.45 6.31
CA LEU A 234 -58.94 -8.55 6.49
C LEU A 234 -60.05 -8.81 5.47
N TRP A 235 -59.66 -9.08 4.22
CA TRP A 235 -60.59 -9.44 3.15
C TRP A 235 -61.30 -10.78 3.40
N ILE A 236 -60.59 -11.81 3.87
CA ILE A 236 -61.20 -13.09 4.28
C ILE A 236 -62.21 -12.88 5.41
N ARG A 237 -61.88 -12.08 6.43
CA ARG A 237 -62.79 -11.80 7.55
C ARG A 237 -64.07 -11.13 7.07
N LYS A 238 -63.97 -10.11 6.20
CA LYS A 238 -65.13 -9.45 5.60
C LYS A 238 -66.01 -10.43 4.80
N ARG A 239 -65.40 -11.32 4.01
CA ARG A 239 -66.15 -12.35 3.26
C ARG A 239 -66.90 -13.32 4.18
N ARG A 240 -66.27 -13.77 5.27
CA ARG A 240 -66.91 -14.67 6.25
C ARG A 240 -68.10 -14.02 6.97
N LEU A 241 -68.00 -12.73 7.28
CA LEU A 241 -69.10 -11.97 7.90
C LEU A 241 -70.25 -11.69 6.92
N ALA A 242 -70.00 -11.65 5.62
CA ALA A 242 -71.04 -11.46 4.60
C ALA A 242 -71.78 -12.76 4.21
N SER A 243 -71.22 -13.91 4.57
CA SER A 243 -71.79 -15.25 4.32
C SER A 243 -72.41 -15.90 5.56
N ALA A 244 -72.44 -15.19 6.69
CA ALA A 244 -73.07 -15.59 7.95
C ALA A 244 -74.27 -14.68 8.21
#